data_AF-A0A2D6XIQ7-F1
#
_entry.id   AF-A0A2D6XIQ7-F1
#
_cell.length_a   1.000
_cell.length_b   1.000
_cell.length_c   1.000
_cell.angle_alpha   90.00
_cell.angle_beta   90.00
_cell.angle_gamma   90.00
#
_symmetry.space_group_name_H-M   'P 1'
#
loop_
_entity.id
_entity.type
_entity.pdbx_description
1 polymer ?
#
loop_
_entity_poly.entity_id
_entity_poly.type
_entity_poly.pdbx_seq_one_letter_code
_entity_poly.pdbx_strand_id
1 'polypeptide(L)'
;MPFYIFQNPETGEVREVLQKMTEPHEYKEEGVKWQRLWTSPNASIDTQIDPLSSKDFVEKTRNKKGTLGEIWDAAKEGSKKREEIMGKDPVKEKYFKDYSKKRQGVVHQHDPRKKNTPRENRANPFEII
;
A
#
# COMPACT_ATOMS: atom_id res chain seq x y z
N MET A 1 21.78 1.42 -23.85
CA MET A 1 22.88 2.35 -23.54
C MET A 1 22.62 2.91 -22.15
N PRO A 2 23.46 2.59 -21.17
CA PRO A 2 23.37 3.12 -19.81
C PRO A 2 23.95 4.54 -19.70
N PHE A 3 23.45 5.31 -18.74
CA PHE A 3 24.08 6.54 -18.28
C PHE A 3 24.96 6.22 -17.06
N TYR A 4 26.19 6.72 -17.08
CA TYR A 4 27.11 6.58 -15.95
C TYR A 4 27.41 7.95 -15.35
N ILE A 5 27.38 8.01 -14.03
CA ILE A 5 27.65 9.23 -13.27
C ILE A 5 29.12 9.21 -12.86
N PHE A 6 29.85 10.25 -13.23
CA PHE A 6 31.24 10.46 -12.84
C PHE A 6 31.37 11.75 -12.04
N GLN A 7 32.25 11.75 -11.03
CA GLN A 7 32.57 12.92 -10.22
C GLN A 7 34.04 13.30 -10.41
N ASN A 8 34.31 14.59 -10.60
CA ASN A 8 35.66 15.12 -10.61
C ASN A 8 36.18 15.17 -9.15
N PRO A 9 37.31 14.52 -8.84
CA PRO A 9 37.86 14.53 -7.47
C PRO A 9 38.37 15.89 -7.00
N GLU A 10 38.68 16.82 -7.91
CA GLU A 10 39.26 18.13 -7.58
C GLU A 10 38.21 19.23 -7.44
N THR A 11 37.20 19.24 -8.32
CA THR A 11 36.15 20.27 -8.34
C THR A 11 34.82 19.81 -7.73
N GLY A 12 34.64 18.50 -7.55
CA GLY A 12 33.40 17.91 -7.06
C GLY A 12 32.25 17.91 -8.08
N GLU A 13 32.49 18.39 -9.32
CA GLU A 13 31.51 18.41 -10.39
C GLU A 13 31.06 17.01 -10.77
N VAL A 14 29.75 16.85 -11.00
CA VAL A 14 29.13 15.58 -11.38
C VAL A 14 28.66 15.67 -12.84
N ARG A 15 29.07 14.70 -13.66
CA ARG A 15 28.66 14.61 -15.07
C ARG A 15 28.09 13.23 -15.39
N GLU A 16 27.05 13.24 -16.22
CA GLU A 16 26.44 12.04 -16.75
C GLU A 16 26.99 11.77 -18.15
N VAL A 17 27.68 10.63 -18.32
CA VAL A 17 28.29 10.24 -19.58
C VAL A 17 27.55 9.01 -20.11
N LEU A 18 27.03 9.13 -21.33
CA LEU A 18 26.43 8.02 -22.07
C LEU A 18 27.55 7.15 -22.66
N GLN A 19 27.75 5.95 -22.13
CA GLN A 19 28.74 5.01 -22.65
C GLN A 19 28.08 3.73 -23.16
N LYS A 20 28.72 3.07 -24.13
CA LYS A 20 28.30 1.75 -24.59
C LYS A 20 28.79 0.67 -23.61
N MET A 21 28.01 -0.39 -23.42
CA MET A 21 28.31 -1.47 -22.47
C MET A 21 29.62 -2.22 -22.74
N THR A 22 30.13 -2.13 -23.98
CA THR A 22 31.33 -2.84 -24.45
C THR A 22 32.62 -2.07 -24.23
N GLU A 23 32.56 -0.80 -23.81
CA GLU A 23 33.73 0.07 -23.69
C GLU A 23 34.27 0.11 -22.24
N PRO A 24 35.58 0.34 -22.05
CA PRO A 24 36.14 0.55 -20.72
C PRO A 24 35.54 1.82 -20.10
N HIS A 25 34.95 1.67 -18.91
CA HIS A 25 34.18 2.72 -18.22
C HIS A 25 35.08 3.75 -17.53
N GLU A 26 36.06 4.28 -18.26
CA GLU A 26 36.99 5.31 -17.79
C GLU A 26 36.65 6.65 -18.46
N TYR A 27 36.38 7.68 -17.66
CA TYR A 27 36.26 9.06 -18.14
C TYR A 27 37.50 9.85 -17.70
N LYS A 28 38.19 10.47 -18.65
CA LYS A 28 39.34 11.35 -18.44
C LYS A 28 39.07 12.66 -19.17
N GLU A 29 39.08 13.75 -18.43
CA GLU A 29 38.99 15.11 -18.96
C GLU A 29 40.18 15.88 -18.39
N GLU A 30 40.94 16.57 -19.25
CA GLU A 30 42.11 17.37 -18.87
C GLU A 30 43.21 16.63 -18.09
N GLY A 31 43.34 15.32 -18.31
CA GLY A 31 44.36 14.49 -17.64
C GLY A 31 43.97 14.01 -16.24
N VAL A 32 42.85 14.47 -15.69
CA VAL A 32 42.30 14.01 -14.41
C VAL A 32 41.38 12.81 -14.65
N LYS A 33 41.59 11.73 -13.89
CA LYS A 33 40.71 10.55 -13.90
C LYS A 33 39.49 10.83 -13.04
N TRP A 34 38.31 10.82 -13.63
CA TRP A 34 37.06 11.02 -12.88
C TRP A 34 36.64 9.72 -12.20
N GLN A 35 36.11 9.84 -10.98
CA GLN A 35 35.68 8.68 -10.20
C GLN A 35 34.22 8.33 -10.52
N ARG A 36 33.94 7.05 -10.77
CA ARG A 36 32.57 6.58 -11.00
C ARG A 36 31.77 6.64 -9.70
N LEU A 37 30.64 7.34 -9.73
CA LEU A 37 29.71 7.38 -8.62
C LEU A 37 28.69 6.24 -8.75
N TRP A 38 28.66 5.37 -7.75
CA TRP A 38 27.66 4.31 -7.67
C TRP A 38 26.46 4.82 -6.88
N THR A 39 25.43 5.29 -7.58
CA THR A 39 24.16 5.58 -6.93
C THR A 39 23.42 4.27 -6.71
N SER A 40 23.19 3.89 -5.45
CA SER A 40 22.23 2.83 -5.14
C SER A 40 20.84 3.36 -5.51
N PRO A 41 20.15 2.77 -6.49
CA PRO A 41 18.79 3.20 -6.78
C PRO A 41 17.93 2.93 -5.54
N ASN A 42 17.29 3.96 -5.01
CA ASN A 42 16.18 3.82 -4.06
C ASN A 42 14.96 3.28 -4.83
N ALA A 43 15.09 2.08 -5.38
CA ALA A 43 14.03 1.37 -6.08
C ALA A 43 13.08 0.82 -5.03
N SER A 44 11.97 1.52 -4.84
CA SER A 44 10.85 1.06 -4.04
C SER A 44 10.10 -0.03 -4.80
N ILE A 45 10.64 -1.26 -4.82
CA ILE A 45 9.97 -2.43 -5.38
C ILE A 45 8.93 -2.91 -4.35
N ASP A 46 7.66 -2.96 -4.75
CA ASP A 46 6.56 -3.56 -3.98
C ASP A 46 6.20 -2.90 -2.63
N THR A 47 6.44 -1.59 -2.45
CA THR A 47 6.02 -0.89 -1.22
C THR A 47 4.53 -0.57 -1.19
N GLN A 48 3.89 -0.43 -2.36
CA GLN A 48 2.48 -0.09 -2.45
C GLN A 48 1.66 -1.37 -2.53
N ILE A 49 0.75 -1.53 -1.58
CA ILE A 49 -0.26 -2.61 -1.59
C ILE A 49 -1.41 -2.11 -2.46
N ASP A 50 -1.83 -2.88 -3.46
CA ASP A 50 -3.10 -2.61 -4.13
C ASP A 50 -4.23 -2.74 -3.09
N PRO A 51 -4.96 -1.65 -2.79
CA PRO A 51 -6.03 -1.68 -1.79
C PRO A 51 -7.15 -2.68 -2.14
N LEU A 52 -7.30 -3.06 -3.41
CA LEU A 52 -8.36 -3.95 -3.90
C LEU A 52 -7.93 -5.42 -3.94
N SER A 53 -6.63 -5.72 -3.93
CA SER A 53 -6.12 -7.09 -3.95
C SER A 53 -6.11 -7.70 -2.55
N SER A 54 -7.03 -8.65 -2.33
CA SER A 54 -7.04 -9.46 -1.10
C SER A 54 -5.80 -10.36 -0.95
N LYS A 55 -5.18 -10.75 -2.07
CA LYS A 55 -3.98 -11.61 -2.08
C LYS A 55 -2.77 -10.84 -1.55
N ASP A 56 -2.56 -9.63 -2.04
CA ASP A 56 -1.43 -8.77 -1.64
C ASP A 56 -1.50 -8.44 -0.16
N PHE A 57 -2.72 -8.20 0.37
CA PHE A 57 -2.92 -8.01 1.80
C PHE A 57 -2.51 -9.24 2.60
N VAL A 58 -2.91 -10.44 2.18
CA VAL A 58 -2.55 -11.69 2.85
C VAL A 58 -1.04 -11.94 2.78
N GLU A 59 -0.40 -11.76 1.63
CA GLU A 59 1.04 -11.98 1.50
C GLU A 59 1.86 -11.01 2.35
N LYS A 60 1.47 -9.73 2.37
CA LYS A 60 2.16 -8.70 3.16
C LYS A 60 1.86 -8.74 4.65
N THR A 61 0.75 -9.37 5.07
CA THR A 61 0.45 -9.61 6.50
C THR A 61 0.97 -10.95 6.99
N ARG A 62 1.00 -11.98 6.15
CA ARG A 62 1.48 -13.34 6.49
C ARG A 62 2.96 -13.35 6.90
N ASN A 63 3.78 -12.55 6.22
CA ASN A 63 5.22 -12.50 6.50
C ASN A 63 5.58 -11.54 7.63
N LYS A 64 4.65 -10.68 8.07
CA LYS A 64 4.85 -9.81 9.22
C LYS A 64 4.52 -10.62 10.47
N LYS A 65 5.53 -10.88 11.32
CA LYS A 65 5.36 -11.43 12.68
C LYS A 65 4.75 -10.40 13.65
N GLY A 66 3.79 -9.60 13.17
CA GLY A 66 3.16 -8.53 13.91
C GLY A 66 2.08 -9.04 14.85
N THR A 67 1.75 -8.24 15.86
CA THR A 67 0.62 -8.52 16.75
C THR A 67 -0.69 -8.44 15.96
N LEU A 68 -1.74 -9.16 16.38
CA LEU A 68 -3.07 -9.10 15.74
C LEU A 68 -3.59 -7.66 15.58
N GLY A 69 -3.26 -6.76 16.51
CA GLY A 69 -3.60 -5.33 16.42
C GLY A 69 -2.98 -4.64 15.20
N GLU A 70 -1.72 -4.91 14.88
CA GLU A 70 -1.04 -4.31 13.72
C GLU A 70 -1.69 -4.76 12.40
N ILE A 71 -2.16 -6.01 12.35
CA ILE A 71 -2.90 -6.52 11.19
C ILE A 71 -4.25 -5.80 11.06
N TRP A 72 -4.93 -5.52 12.17
CA TRP A 72 -6.19 -4.77 12.17
C TRP A 72 -5.99 -3.30 11.77
N ASP A 73 -4.92 -2.66 12.22
CA ASP A 73 -4.59 -1.30 11.82
C ASP A 73 -4.27 -1.23 10.32
N ALA A 74 -3.49 -2.19 9.80
CA ALA A 74 -3.24 -2.29 8.36
C ALA A 74 -4.52 -2.53 7.55
N ALA A 75 -5.45 -3.35 8.05
CA ALA A 75 -6.75 -3.56 7.41
C ALA A 75 -7.59 -2.28 7.40
N LYS A 76 -7.54 -1.48 8.47
CA LYS A 76 -8.23 -0.20 8.60
C LYS A 76 -7.67 0.84 7.62
N GLU A 77 -6.35 0.91 7.46
CA GLU A 77 -5.71 1.78 6.46
C GLU A 77 -6.09 1.39 5.03
N GLY A 78 -6.05 0.09 4.70
CA GLY A 78 -6.49 -0.39 3.39
C GLY A 78 -7.96 -0.08 3.10
N SER A 79 -8.83 -0.17 4.12
CA SER A 79 -10.24 0.22 4.03
C SER A 79 -10.41 1.70 3.71
N LYS A 80 -9.68 2.59 4.39
CA LYS A 80 -9.68 4.03 4.09
C LYS A 80 -9.23 4.33 2.66
N LYS A 81 -8.14 3.71 2.20
CA LYS A 81 -7.66 3.88 0.82
C LYS A 81 -8.71 3.44 -0.21
N ARG A 82 -9.43 2.34 0.04
CA ARG A 82 -10.56 1.92 -0.82
C ARG A 82 -11.71 2.93 -0.79
N GLU A 83 -12.06 3.46 0.38
CA GLU A 83 -13.08 4.52 0.51
C GLU A 83 -12.65 5.81 -0.20
N GLU A 84 -11.37 6.18 -0.19
CA GLU A 84 -10.85 7.35 -0.91
C GLU A 84 -10.90 7.17 -2.44
N ILE A 85 -10.60 5.97 -2.95
CA ILE A 85 -10.60 5.69 -4.39
C ILE A 85 -12.02 5.51 -4.95
N MET A 86 -12.87 4.73 -4.26
CA MET A 86 -14.19 4.32 -4.77
C MET A 86 -15.37 4.99 -4.06
N GLY A 87 -15.13 5.84 -3.06
CA GLY A 87 -16.16 6.45 -2.20
C GLY A 87 -16.79 5.47 -1.19
N LYS A 88 -16.67 4.15 -1.41
CA LYS A 88 -17.19 3.08 -0.54
C LYS A 88 -16.27 1.86 -0.60
N ASP A 89 -16.13 1.16 0.54
CA ASP A 89 -15.37 -0.08 0.61
C ASP A 89 -16.26 -1.30 0.30
N PRO A 90 -16.09 -1.97 -0.86
CA PRO A 90 -16.91 -3.12 -1.26
C PRO A 90 -16.71 -4.33 -0.33
N VAL A 91 -15.53 -4.48 0.27
CA VAL A 91 -15.23 -5.58 1.21
C VAL A 91 -16.04 -5.41 2.49
N LYS A 92 -16.08 -4.18 2.99
CA LYS A 92 -16.81 -3.82 4.22
C LYS A 92 -18.33 -3.92 4.03
N GLU A 93 -18.85 -3.53 2.87
CA GLU A 93 -20.26 -3.72 2.55
C GLU A 93 -20.66 -5.20 2.50
N LYS A 94 -19.83 -6.05 1.89
CA LYS A 94 -20.05 -7.50 1.86
C LYS A 94 -20.04 -8.08 3.27
N TYR A 95 -19.08 -7.67 4.11
CA TYR A 95 -19.01 -8.08 5.51
C TYR A 95 -20.31 -7.76 6.27
N PHE A 96 -20.86 -6.55 6.12
CA PHE A 96 -22.12 -6.19 6.78
C PHE A 96 -23.33 -6.96 6.25
N LYS A 97 -23.41 -7.21 4.93
CA LYS A 97 -24.46 -8.04 4.32
C LYS A 97 -24.41 -9.47 4.86
N ASP A 98 -23.23 -10.07 4.90
CA ASP A 98 -23.04 -11.44 5.40
C ASP A 98 -23.33 -11.56 6.90
N TYR A 99 -22.95 -10.55 7.70
CA TYR A 99 -23.28 -10.48 9.11
C TYR A 99 -24.80 -10.47 9.35
N SER A 100 -25.51 -9.60 8.62
CA SER A 100 -26.97 -9.49 8.70
C SER A 100 -27.65 -10.79 8.29
N LYS A 101 -27.18 -11.42 7.19
CA LYS A 101 -27.70 -12.73 6.74
C LYS A 101 -27.54 -13.83 7.79
N LYS A 102 -26.37 -13.88 8.46
CA LYS A 102 -26.09 -14.89 9.50
C LYS A 102 -26.85 -14.65 10.80
N ARG A 103 -27.20 -13.40 11.10
CA ARG A 103 -27.89 -13.01 12.34
C ARG A 103 -29.33 -12.56 12.10
N GLN A 104 -30.02 -13.22 11.17
CA GLN A 104 -31.47 -13.04 10.95
C GLN A 104 -31.87 -11.55 10.75
N GLY A 105 -31.10 -10.81 9.96
CA GLY A 105 -31.38 -9.40 9.66
C GLY A 105 -30.76 -8.40 10.64
N VAL A 106 -30.11 -8.83 11.73
CA VAL A 106 -29.49 -7.91 12.70
C VAL A 106 -28.35 -7.13 12.04
N VAL A 107 -28.45 -5.80 12.10
CA VAL A 107 -27.45 -4.87 11.54
C VAL A 107 -26.24 -4.77 12.47
N HIS A 108 -25.03 -4.80 11.90
CA HIS A 108 -23.78 -4.71 12.66
C HIS A 108 -23.66 -3.35 13.38
N GLN A 109 -23.01 -3.33 14.56
CA GLN A 109 -22.94 -2.12 15.39
C GLN A 109 -22.25 -0.93 14.72
N HIS A 110 -21.27 -1.22 13.87
CA HIS A 110 -20.49 -0.23 13.12
C HIS A 110 -20.98 -0.03 11.67
N ASP A 111 -22.13 -0.59 11.30
CA ASP A 111 -22.74 -0.33 9.98
C ASP A 111 -23.32 1.10 9.97
N PRO A 112 -22.97 1.95 8.99
CA PRO A 112 -23.57 3.28 8.85
C PRO A 112 -25.10 3.26 8.79
N ARG A 113 -25.72 2.17 8.30
CA ARG A 113 -27.19 2.02 8.23
C ARG A 113 -27.86 1.93 9.60
N LYS A 114 -27.15 1.52 10.65
CA LYS A 114 -27.69 1.40 12.01
C LYS A 114 -28.06 2.75 12.63
N LYS A 115 -27.36 3.83 12.26
CA LYS A 115 -27.64 5.17 12.81
C LYS A 115 -29.01 5.71 12.39
N ASN A 116 -29.54 5.22 11.27
CA ASN A 116 -30.77 5.73 10.66
C ASN A 116 -32.00 4.86 10.96
N THR A 117 -31.87 3.79 11.75
CA THR A 117 -33.03 3.00 12.19
C THR A 117 -33.50 3.47 13.57
N PRO A 118 -34.72 4.04 13.69
CA PRO A 118 -35.32 4.35 14.98
C PRO A 118 -35.35 3.10 15.86
N ARG A 119 -35.06 3.25 17.16
CA ARG A 119 -35.08 2.15 18.13
C ARG A 119 -36.45 1.45 18.22
N GLU A 120 -37.53 2.11 17.80
CA GLU A 120 -38.92 1.64 17.85
C GLU A 120 -39.24 0.46 16.91
N ASN A 121 -38.51 0.26 15.81
CA ASN A 121 -38.84 -0.81 14.85
C ASN A 121 -38.12 -2.14 15.10
N ARG A 122 -37.51 -2.34 16.28
CA ARG A 122 -36.98 -3.66 16.66
C ARG A 122 -38.15 -4.43 17.26
N ALA A 123 -38.80 -5.27 16.45
CA ALA A 123 -39.80 -6.21 16.94
C ALA A 123 -39.24 -6.95 18.16
N ASN A 124 -39.89 -6.76 19.32
CA ASN A 124 -39.60 -7.51 20.54
C ASN A 124 -39.94 -8.98 20.26
N PRO A 125 -38.96 -9.91 20.29
CA PRO A 125 -39.26 -11.33 20.09
C PRO A 125 -40.04 -11.96 21.26
N PHE A 126 -40.43 -11.17 22.27
CA PHE A 126 -41.15 -11.60 23.47
C PHE A 126 -42.61 -11.13 23.56
N GLU A 127 -43.15 -10.47 22.53
CA GLU A 127 -44.55 -9.99 22.53
C GLU A 127 -45.54 -10.93 21.81
N ILE A 128 -45.15 -12.18 21.52
CA ILE A 128 -46.06 -13.22 21.02
C ILE A 128 -46.14 -14.35 22.04
N ILE A 129 -46.88 -14.13 23.13
CA ILE A 129 -47.62 -15.15 23.90
C ILE A 129 -48.92 -14.50 24.38
#